data_AF-A0A2R7Y8C2-F1
#
_entry.id   AF-A0A2R7Y8C2-F1
#
_cell.length_a   1.000
_cell.length_b   1.000
_cell.length_c   1.000
_cell.angle_alpha   90.00
_cell.angle_beta   90.00
_cell.angle_gamma   90.00
#
_symmetry.space_group_name_H-M   'P 1'
#
loop_
_entity.id
_entity.type
_entity.pdbx_description
1 polymer ?
#
loop_
_entity_poly.entity_id
_entity_poly.type
_entity_poly.pdbx_seq_one_letter_code
_entity_poly.pdbx_strand_id
1 'polypeptide(L)'
;MTKYRNYSNPYNVDVQRFSIYDSYKEHKGREMQVGDELVISIKEMDSEGRGVGYHNNKKVIVPRAVLGEKVRVLIKKVDGNLAYASVIERLGIQRK
;
A
#
# COMPACT_ATOMS: atom_id res chain seq x y z
N MET A 1 -26.91 11.23 -43.08
CA MET A 1 -26.68 11.56 -41.66
C MET A 1 -27.49 10.57 -40.81
N THR A 2 -26.83 9.60 -40.17
CA THR A 2 -27.49 8.44 -39.53
C THR A 2 -28.07 8.78 -38.15
N LYS A 3 -29.38 8.51 -37.96
CA LYS A 3 -30.21 8.84 -36.79
C LYS A 3 -29.84 8.14 -35.47
N TYR A 4 -28.79 7.32 -35.43
CA TYR A 4 -28.51 6.40 -34.32
C TYR A 4 -27.38 6.84 -33.37
N ARG A 5 -26.88 8.07 -33.51
CA ARG A 5 -25.72 8.54 -32.74
C ARG A 5 -25.96 8.66 -31.23
N ASN A 6 -27.23 8.75 -30.79
CA ASN A 6 -27.60 8.93 -29.38
C ASN A 6 -28.59 7.85 -28.87
N TYR A 7 -28.45 6.59 -29.30
CA TYR A 7 -29.29 5.51 -28.78
C TYR A 7 -28.84 5.12 -27.36
N SER A 8 -29.53 5.65 -26.34
CA SER A 8 -29.34 5.25 -24.94
C SER A 8 -30.05 3.92 -24.71
N ASN A 9 -29.29 2.83 -24.66
CA ASN A 9 -29.86 1.49 -24.52
C ASN A 9 -30.50 1.34 -23.12
N PRO A 10 -31.83 1.15 -23.00
CA PRO A 10 -32.54 1.19 -21.71
C PRO A 10 -32.20 0.02 -20.79
N TYR A 11 -31.49 -0.99 -21.30
CA TYR A 11 -31.04 -2.16 -20.54
C TYR A 11 -29.63 -2.01 -19.94
N ASN A 12 -28.91 -0.92 -20.21
CA ASN A 12 -27.61 -0.65 -19.56
C ASN A 12 -27.81 0.11 -18.24
N VAL A 13 -28.57 -0.49 -17.31
CA VAL A 13 -28.80 0.09 -15.99
C VAL A 13 -27.82 -0.55 -15.02
N ASP A 14 -26.96 0.27 -14.42
CA ASP A 14 -26.04 -0.14 -13.37
C ASP A 14 -26.82 -0.43 -12.08
N VAL A 15 -27.24 -1.68 -11.91
CA VAL A 15 -28.10 -2.17 -10.80
C VAL A 15 -27.46 -1.90 -9.43
N GLN A 16 -26.13 -1.83 -9.36
CA GLN A 16 -25.39 -1.58 -8.11
C GLN A 16 -25.64 -0.18 -7.55
N ARG A 17 -26.07 0.79 -8.36
CA ARG A 17 -26.43 2.13 -7.88
C ARG A 17 -27.62 2.15 -6.94
N PHE A 18 -28.47 1.13 -7.01
CA PHE A 18 -29.69 1.03 -6.21
C PHE A 18 -29.56 0.04 -5.05
N SER A 19 -28.40 -0.60 -4.86
CA SER A 19 -28.20 -1.50 -3.73
C SER A 19 -27.87 -0.72 -2.45
N ILE A 20 -28.47 -1.15 -1.34
CA ILE A 20 -28.23 -0.61 0.02
C ILE A 20 -26.90 -1.15 0.59
N TYR A 21 -26.36 -2.20 0.00
CA TYR A 21 -25.09 -2.80 0.39
C TYR A 21 -23.93 -2.05 -0.25
N ASP A 22 -22.88 -1.80 0.54
CA ASP A 22 -21.67 -1.19 0.02
C ASP A 22 -21.05 -2.13 -1.02
N SER A 23 -20.82 -1.60 -2.22
CA SER A 23 -20.07 -2.32 -3.24
C SER A 23 -18.69 -2.58 -2.67
N TYR A 24 -18.32 -3.85 -2.47
CA TYR A 24 -16.95 -4.24 -2.16
C TYR A 24 -16.06 -3.83 -3.33
N LYS A 25 -15.61 -2.58 -3.33
CA LYS A 25 -14.53 -2.12 -4.19
C LYS A 25 -13.29 -2.80 -3.66
N GLU A 26 -12.91 -3.88 -4.33
CA GLU A 26 -11.61 -4.49 -4.15
C GLU A 26 -10.58 -3.35 -4.23
N HIS A 27 -10.00 -3.00 -3.08
CA HIS A 27 -8.92 -2.04 -3.03
C HIS A 27 -7.76 -2.70 -3.76
N LYS A 28 -7.71 -2.55 -5.10
CA LYS A 28 -6.50 -2.81 -5.88
C LYS A 28 -5.42 -2.01 -5.16
N GLY A 29 -4.56 -2.72 -4.43
CA GLY A 29 -3.64 -2.13 -3.48
C GLY A 29 -2.90 -1.01 -4.17
N ARG A 30 -3.10 0.22 -3.68
CA ARG A 30 -2.41 1.38 -4.25
C ARG A 30 -0.92 1.06 -4.23
N GLU A 31 -0.26 1.19 -5.38
CA GLU A 31 1.18 1.01 -5.45
C GLU A 31 1.85 1.99 -4.49
N MET A 32 2.82 1.49 -3.72
CA MET A 32 3.61 2.31 -2.81
C MET A 32 4.28 3.45 -3.58
N GLN A 33 4.05 4.69 -3.14
CA GLN A 33 4.61 5.89 -3.74
C GLN A 33 5.63 6.54 -2.80
N VAL A 34 6.50 7.36 -3.39
CA VAL A 34 7.42 8.20 -2.63
C VAL A 34 6.61 9.25 -1.86
N GLY A 35 6.92 9.43 -0.57
CA GLY A 35 6.19 10.31 0.34
C GLY A 35 5.10 9.60 1.15
N ASP A 36 4.80 8.34 0.87
CA ASP A 36 3.85 7.58 1.69
C ASP A 36 4.40 7.32 3.08
N GLU A 37 3.53 7.43 4.08
CA GLU A 37 3.79 7.03 5.45
C GLU A 37 3.18 5.66 5.73
N LEU A 38 4.00 4.74 6.23
CA LEU A 38 3.61 3.36 6.44
C LEU A 38 4.04 2.89 7.83
N VAL A 39 3.22 2.03 8.43
CA VAL A 39 3.58 1.34 9.66
C VAL A 39 4.06 -0.06 9.30
N ILE A 40 5.32 -0.37 9.57
CA ILE A 40 5.96 -1.61 9.15
C ILE A 40 6.55 -2.32 10.38
N SER A 41 6.37 -3.63 10.43
CA SER A 41 7.06 -4.51 11.39
C SER A 41 8.37 -5.00 10.78
N ILE A 42 9.49 -4.81 11.48
CA ILE A 42 10.79 -5.29 11.02
C ILE A 42 10.92 -6.76 11.37
N LYS A 43 10.98 -7.61 10.34
CA LYS A 43 11.03 -9.08 10.48
C LYS A 43 12.43 -9.63 10.36
N GLU A 44 13.29 -8.94 9.60
CA GLU A 44 14.62 -9.41 9.24
C GLU A 44 15.63 -8.26 9.32
N MET A 45 16.91 -8.62 9.32
CA MET A 45 18.02 -7.67 9.28
C MET A 45 18.96 -8.08 8.15
N ASP A 46 19.41 -7.12 7.36
CA ASP A 46 20.40 -7.31 6.30
C ASP A 46 21.80 -7.45 6.89
N SER A 47 22.74 -7.98 6.09
CA SER A 47 24.16 -8.14 6.42
C SER A 47 24.86 -6.84 6.85
N GLU A 48 24.36 -5.68 6.38
CA GLU A 48 24.83 -4.35 6.77
C GLU A 48 24.15 -3.79 8.05
N GLY A 49 23.33 -4.58 8.75
CA GLY A 49 22.60 -4.13 9.94
C GLY A 49 21.38 -3.26 9.64
N ARG A 50 20.85 -3.30 8.41
CA ARG A 50 19.62 -2.57 8.02
C ARG A 50 18.39 -3.41 8.32
N GLY A 51 17.34 -2.80 8.83
CA GLY A 51 16.08 -3.50 9.07
C GLY A 51 15.32 -3.75 7.76
N VAL A 52 14.79 -4.95 7.62
CA VAL A 52 13.97 -5.37 6.47
C VAL A 52 12.55 -5.66 6.93
N GLY A 53 11.60 -4.98 6.29
CA GLY A 53 10.17 -5.19 6.45
C GLY A 53 9.49 -5.52 5.13
N TYR A 54 8.27 -6.02 5.20
CA TYR A 54 7.47 -6.35 4.03
C TYR A 54 6.13 -5.63 4.11
N HIS A 55 5.74 -4.97 3.01
CA HIS A 55 4.44 -4.32 2.87
C HIS A 55 3.93 -4.52 1.44
N ASN A 56 2.73 -5.06 1.28
CA ASN A 56 2.11 -5.37 -0.03
C ASN A 56 3.06 -6.12 -0.99
N ASN A 57 3.72 -7.18 -0.50
CA ASN A 57 4.72 -7.99 -1.23
C ASN A 57 5.99 -7.25 -1.70
N LYS A 58 6.17 -5.98 -1.32
CA LYS A 58 7.40 -5.22 -1.56
C LYS A 58 8.33 -5.28 -0.35
N LYS A 59 9.63 -5.36 -0.60
CA LYS A 59 10.67 -5.35 0.41
C LYS A 59 11.01 -3.89 0.77
N VAL A 60 10.84 -3.51 2.02
CA VAL A 60 11.14 -2.17 2.52
C VAL A 60 12.39 -2.22 3.39
N ILE A 61 13.41 -1.47 2.98
CA ILE A 61 14.68 -1.33 3.69
C ILE A 61 14.59 -0.07 4.56
N VAL A 62 14.75 -0.27 5.85
CA VAL A 62 14.69 0.78 6.87
C VAL A 62 16.06 0.87 7.57
N PRO A 63 16.79 1.98 7.43
CA PRO A 63 18.04 2.18 8.15
C PRO A 63 17.77 2.41 9.64
N ARG A 64 18.67 1.92 10.51
CA ARG A 64 18.62 2.13 11.98
C ARG A 64 17.36 1.58 12.65
N ALA A 65 16.89 0.44 12.18
CA ALA A 65 15.68 -0.24 12.64
C ALA A 65 16.06 -1.56 13.34
N VAL A 66 15.40 -1.88 14.45
CA VAL A 66 15.71 -3.06 15.26
C VAL A 66 14.79 -4.24 14.90
N LEU A 67 15.31 -5.46 15.00
CA LEU A 67 14.53 -6.68 14.79
C LEU A 67 13.34 -6.75 15.76
N GLY A 68 12.13 -7.01 15.24
CA GLY A 68 10.91 -7.12 16.05
C GLY A 68 10.28 -5.78 16.45
N GLU A 69 10.82 -4.66 15.99
CA GLU A 69 10.27 -3.33 16.23
C GLU A 69 9.14 -3.00 15.23
N LYS A 70 8.14 -2.25 15.69
CA LYS A 70 7.09 -1.67 14.84
C LYS A 70 7.36 -0.19 14.69
N VAL A 71 7.53 0.25 13.45
CA VAL A 71 8.06 1.58 13.15
C VAL A 71 7.19 2.25 12.09
N ARG A 72 6.91 3.55 12.27
CA ARG A 72 6.31 4.40 11.26
C ARG A 72 7.43 5.00 10.40
N VAL A 73 7.35 4.76 9.11
CA VAL A 73 8.40 5.12 8.14
C VAL A 73 7.84 5.94 7.00
N LEU A 74 8.66 6.86 6.48
CA LEU A 74 8.40 7.63 5.27
C LEU A 74 9.16 7.00 4.10
N ILE A 75 8.47 6.68 3.02
CA ILE A 75 9.11 6.16 1.80
C ILE A 75 9.83 7.29 1.08
N LYS A 76 11.16 7.17 0.94
CA LYS A 76 12.00 8.14 0.22
C LYS A 76 12.25 7.78 -1.23
N LYS A 77 12.32 6.48 -1.53
CA LYS A 77 12.58 5.97 -2.88
C LYS A 77 11.91 4.62 -3.07
N VAL A 78 11.38 4.39 -4.27
CA VAL A 78 10.85 3.09 -4.68
C VAL A 78 11.59 2.67 -5.96
N ASP A 79 12.24 1.51 -5.91
CA ASP A 79 12.95 0.85 -7.01
C ASP A 79 12.28 -0.51 -7.27
N GLY A 80 11.22 -0.51 -8.09
CA GLY A 80 10.46 -1.72 -8.44
C GLY A 80 9.87 -2.42 -7.21
N ASN A 81 10.52 -3.52 -6.79
CA ASN A 81 10.12 -4.33 -5.64
C ASN A 81 10.82 -3.97 -4.32
N LEU A 82 11.74 -3.01 -4.36
CA LEU A 82 12.50 -2.51 -3.21
C LEU A 82 12.05 -1.08 -2.91
N ALA A 83 11.85 -0.76 -1.63
CA ALA A 83 11.61 0.61 -1.19
C ALA A 83 12.60 0.98 -0.09
N TYR A 84 13.10 2.20 -0.16
CA TYR A 84 13.95 2.79 0.88
C TYR A 84 13.12 3.74 1.70
N ALA A 85 13.06 3.50 3.00
CA ALA A 85 12.28 4.30 3.92
C ALA A 85 13.17 4.96 4.97
N SER A 86 12.64 5.98 5.64
CA SER A 86 13.27 6.63 6.78
C SER A 86 12.34 6.54 7.97
N VAL A 87 12.89 6.24 9.15
CA VAL A 87 12.11 6.20 10.38
C VAL A 87 11.63 7.60 10.74
N ILE A 88 10.32 7.76 10.95
CA ILE A 88 9.71 8.96 11.54
C ILE A 88 9.56 8.72 13.05
N GLU A 89 8.88 7.63 13.41
CA GLU A 89 8.45 7.37 14.78
C GLU A 89 8.54 5.88 15.11
N ARG A 90 8.94 5.58 16.34
CA ARG A 90 9.07 4.22 16.86
C ARG A 90 7.86 3.92 17.74
N LEU A 91 7.05 2.95 17.34
CA LEU A 91 5.82 2.57 18.05
C LEU A 91 6.06 1.50 19.12
N GLY A 92 7.32 1.09 19.30
CA GLY A 92 7.75 0.13 20.31
C GLY A 92 8.10 -1.25 19.76
N ILE A 93 8.52 -2.13 20.66
CA ILE A 93 8.90 -3.51 20.36
C ILE A 93 7.65 -4.38 20.44
N GLN A 94 7.38 -5.13 19.38
CA GLN A 94 6.29 -6.11 19.39
C GLN A 94 6.73 -7.30 20.26
N ARG A 95 6.46 -7.23 21.57
CA ARG A 95 6.65 -8.38 22.47
C ARG A 95 5.60 -9.42 22.10
N LYS A 96 6.07 -10.63 21.80
CA LYS A 96 5.24 -11.80 21.50
C LYS A 96 4.58 -12.29 22.78
#